data_AF-A0A1S1LEU5-F1
#
_entry.id   AF-A0A1S1LEU5-F1
#
_cell.length_a   1.000
_cell.length_b   1.000
_cell.length_c   1.000
_cell.angle_alpha   90.00
_cell.angle_beta   90.00
_cell.angle_gamma   90.00
#
_symmetry.space_group_name_H-M   'P 1'
#
loop_
_entity.id
_entity.type
_entity.pdbx_description
1 polymer ?
#
loop_
_entity_poly.entity_id
_entity_poly.type
_entity_poly.pdbx_seq_one_letter_code
_entity_poly.pdbx_strand_id
1 'polypeptide(L)'
;MSSAAQAAVDLLDEGGLRGLTVRAVAARIGVAPPSLYSRVESVDDLFDLALDHALGGDPDISSAVVDAELRDLMVAYYRHLLRHRWACQVVAMRAPRGPNYLRLSERICVLLEEAGTPDPLSVAYALSNYVIGSAVTVFVADSERATPIDPEIAPVYARLHNCHDVDPESILTTGLAVLHARASDDDEGS
;
A
#
# COMPACT_ATOMS: atom_id res chain seq x y z
N MET A 1 23.23 6.06 0.39
CA MET A 1 21.93 5.59 0.91
C MET A 1 21.12 4.91 -0.18
N SER A 2 21.00 5.51 -1.38
CA SER A 2 20.31 4.92 -2.54
C SER A 2 20.69 3.45 -2.84
N SER A 3 21.97 3.07 -2.78
CA SER A 3 22.37 1.67 -3.02
C SER A 3 21.88 0.68 -1.94
N ALA A 4 21.82 1.09 -0.68
CA ALA A 4 21.32 0.26 0.42
C ALA A 4 19.79 0.14 0.40
N ALA A 5 19.10 1.24 0.08
CA ALA A 5 17.65 1.26 -0.06
C ALA A 5 17.20 0.39 -1.25
N GLN A 6 17.85 0.51 -2.41
CA GLN A 6 17.58 -0.37 -3.56
C GLN A 6 17.82 -1.85 -3.21
N ALA A 7 18.97 -2.17 -2.59
CA ALA A 7 19.25 -3.54 -2.16
C ALA A 7 18.21 -4.08 -1.17
N ALA A 8 17.67 -3.22 -0.29
CA ALA A 8 16.60 -3.59 0.62
C ALA A 8 15.29 -3.89 -0.13
N VAL A 9 14.90 -3.05 -1.11
CA VAL A 9 13.75 -3.31 -1.99
C VAL A 9 13.91 -4.65 -2.71
N ASP A 10 15.05 -4.91 -3.34
CA ASP A 10 15.29 -6.16 -4.08
C ASP A 10 15.16 -7.40 -3.16
N LEU A 11 15.76 -7.34 -1.96
CA LEU A 11 15.67 -8.44 -0.98
C LEU A 11 14.23 -8.68 -0.49
N LEU A 12 13.44 -7.61 -0.35
CA LEU A 12 12.05 -7.69 0.06
C LEU A 12 11.14 -8.23 -1.04
N ASP A 13 11.38 -7.84 -2.29
CA ASP A 13 10.66 -8.37 -3.46
C ASP A 13 10.98 -9.86 -3.66
N GLU A 14 12.22 -10.29 -3.44
CA GLU A 14 12.65 -11.69 -3.55
C GLU A 14 12.17 -12.59 -2.40
N GLY A 15 12.30 -12.11 -1.16
CA GLY A 15 12.19 -12.94 0.05
C GLY A 15 11.14 -12.50 1.07
N GLY A 16 10.38 -11.46 0.77
CA GLY A 16 9.49 -10.80 1.73
C GLY A 16 10.26 -10.28 2.96
N LEU A 17 9.54 -10.00 4.05
CA LEU A 17 10.15 -9.42 5.26
C LEU A 17 11.27 -10.28 5.86
N ARG A 18 11.20 -11.61 5.70
CA ARG A 18 12.22 -12.54 6.23
C ARG A 18 13.54 -12.47 5.45
N GLY A 19 13.50 -12.00 4.20
CA GLY A 19 14.70 -11.81 3.37
C GLY A 19 15.55 -10.63 3.81
N LEU A 20 14.94 -9.62 4.46
CA LEU A 20 15.65 -8.41 4.84
C LEU A 20 16.38 -8.55 6.17
N THR A 21 17.71 -8.46 6.09
CA THR A 21 18.58 -8.31 7.28
C THR A 21 19.72 -7.35 6.96
N VAL A 22 20.30 -6.70 7.98
CA VAL A 22 21.48 -5.83 7.81
C VAL A 22 22.63 -6.57 7.11
N ARG A 23 22.83 -7.86 7.42
CA ARG A 23 23.86 -8.70 6.79
C ARG A 23 23.57 -8.99 5.33
N ALA A 24 22.32 -9.28 4.98
CA ALA A 24 21.92 -9.53 3.59
C ALA A 24 22.11 -8.26 2.74
N VAL A 25 21.73 -7.09 3.25
CA VAL A 25 21.96 -5.81 2.57
C VAL A 25 23.47 -5.54 2.41
N ALA A 26 24.26 -5.76 3.46
CA ALA A 26 25.73 -5.58 3.42
C ALA A 26 26.37 -6.45 2.33
N ALA A 27 25.98 -7.73 2.27
CA ALA A 27 26.45 -8.67 1.27
C ALA A 27 26.03 -8.25 -0.15
N ARG A 28 24.78 -7.81 -0.34
CA ARG A 28 24.26 -7.37 -1.64
C ARG A 28 25.01 -6.17 -2.20
N ILE A 29 25.41 -5.22 -1.35
CA ILE A 29 26.14 -4.01 -1.78
C ILE A 29 27.67 -4.12 -1.65
N GLY A 30 28.19 -5.30 -1.28
CA GLY A 30 29.64 -5.57 -1.23
C GLY A 30 30.41 -4.85 -0.12
N VAL A 31 29.77 -4.57 1.02
CA VAL A 31 30.41 -3.91 2.17
C VAL A 31 30.40 -4.81 3.41
N ALA A 32 31.28 -4.53 4.37
CA ALA A 32 31.24 -5.20 5.66
C ALA A 32 30.01 -4.73 6.48
N PRO A 33 29.30 -5.60 7.21
CA PRO A 33 28.16 -5.20 8.04
C PRO A 33 28.41 -4.02 9.01
N PRO A 34 29.59 -3.88 9.66
CA PRO A 34 29.94 -2.71 10.46
C PRO A 34 29.81 -1.37 9.72
N SER A 35 30.04 -1.34 8.40
CA SER A 35 29.91 -0.15 7.58
C SER A 35 28.46 0.29 7.34
N LEU A 36 27.49 -0.61 7.56
CA LEU A 36 26.06 -0.31 7.51
C LEU A 36 25.52 0.11 8.88
N TYR A 37 26.01 -0.45 9.98
CA TYR A 37 25.59 -0.05 11.33
C TYR A 37 25.89 1.42 11.67
N SER A 38 26.81 2.07 10.95
CA SER A 38 27.02 3.53 11.07
C SER A 38 25.96 4.38 10.37
N ARG A 39 25.07 3.75 9.59
CA ARG A 39 24.05 4.41 8.75
C ARG A 39 22.62 3.98 9.07
N VAL A 40 22.46 2.79 9.66
CA VAL A 40 21.18 2.25 10.14
C VAL A 40 21.37 1.72 11.54
N GLU A 41 20.49 2.11 12.45
CA GLU A 41 20.49 1.68 13.84
C GLU A 41 19.84 0.30 13.98
N SER A 42 18.88 -0.01 13.09
CA SER A 42 18.09 -1.23 13.13
C SER A 42 17.73 -1.77 11.74
N VAL A 43 17.18 -2.98 11.69
CA VAL A 43 16.55 -3.49 10.46
C VAL A 43 15.27 -2.71 10.12
N ASP A 44 14.63 -2.08 11.11
CA ASP A 44 13.43 -1.27 10.91
C ASP A 44 13.73 -0.03 10.06
N ASP A 45 14.91 0.56 10.21
CA ASP A 45 15.36 1.66 9.35
C ASP A 45 15.50 1.21 7.89
N LEU A 46 15.86 -0.07 7.66
CA LEU A 46 15.94 -0.61 6.30
C LEU A 46 14.54 -0.83 5.70
N PHE A 47 13.54 -1.22 6.51
CA PHE A 47 12.15 -1.30 6.04
C PHE A 47 11.62 0.08 5.65
N ASP A 48 11.84 1.09 6.48
CA ASP A 48 11.43 2.47 6.20
C ASP A 48 12.11 3.03 4.94
N LEU A 49 13.43 2.82 4.83
CA LEU A 49 14.21 3.25 3.66
C LEU A 49 13.75 2.53 2.39
N ALA A 50 13.48 1.24 2.45
CA ALA A 50 13.00 0.48 1.31
C ALA A 50 11.62 0.96 0.87
N LEU A 51 10.68 1.13 1.82
CA LEU A 51 9.33 1.60 1.54
C LEU A 51 9.35 2.96 0.84
N ASP A 52 10.09 3.92 1.40
CA ASP A 52 10.15 5.26 0.84
C ASP A 52 10.89 5.30 -0.50
N HIS A 53 11.95 4.50 -0.65
CA HIS A 53 12.70 4.40 -1.91
C HIS A 53 11.90 3.73 -3.02
N ALA A 54 11.16 2.65 -2.73
CA ALA A 54 10.28 2.00 -3.69
C ALA A 54 9.21 2.97 -4.18
N LEU A 55 8.58 3.72 -3.27
CA LEU A 55 7.55 4.68 -3.62
C LEU A 55 8.09 5.82 -4.51
N GLY A 56 9.26 6.38 -4.17
CA GLY A 56 9.90 7.42 -4.97
C GLY A 56 10.50 6.93 -6.30
N GLY A 57 10.76 5.63 -6.43
CA GLY A 57 11.24 5.01 -7.66
C GLY A 57 10.13 4.60 -8.63
N ASP A 58 8.87 4.65 -8.21
CA ASP A 58 7.72 4.28 -9.01
C ASP A 58 7.28 5.45 -9.90
N PRO A 59 7.41 5.34 -11.24
CA PRO A 59 7.04 6.40 -12.17
C PRO A 59 5.53 6.65 -12.21
N ASP A 60 4.71 5.63 -11.98
CA ASP A 60 3.25 5.76 -12.01
C ASP A 60 2.78 6.57 -10.79
N ILE A 61 3.35 6.27 -9.61
CA ILE A 61 3.14 7.07 -8.39
C ILE A 61 3.64 8.49 -8.59
N SER A 62 4.88 8.65 -9.08
CA SER A 62 5.49 9.96 -9.25
C SER A 62 4.66 10.85 -10.17
N SER A 63 4.15 10.30 -11.27
CA SER A 63 3.25 11.02 -12.18
C SER A 63 1.91 11.34 -11.51
N ALA A 64 1.34 10.39 -10.76
CA ALA A 64 0.03 10.57 -10.15
C ALA A 64 0.05 11.60 -9.02
N VAL A 65 1.11 11.65 -8.21
CA VAL A 65 1.29 12.64 -7.14
C VAL A 65 1.34 14.06 -7.69
N VAL A 66 1.83 14.25 -8.91
CA VAL A 66 1.93 15.58 -9.52
C VAL A 66 0.57 16.01 -10.08
N ASP A 67 -0.04 15.21 -10.95
CA ASP A 67 -1.14 15.69 -11.80
C ASP A 67 -2.41 14.81 -11.80
N ALA A 68 -2.45 13.70 -11.06
CA ALA A 68 -3.65 12.85 -11.07
C ALA A 68 -4.76 13.38 -10.15
N GLU A 69 -5.99 13.08 -10.55
CA GLU A 69 -7.17 13.15 -9.70
C GLU A 69 -7.09 12.12 -8.56
N LEU A 70 -7.80 12.37 -7.46
CA LEU A 70 -7.73 11.55 -6.25
C LEU A 70 -7.94 10.06 -6.52
N ARG A 71 -8.96 9.70 -7.30
CA ARG A 71 -9.24 8.30 -7.65
C ARG A 71 -8.03 7.64 -8.33
N ASP A 72 -7.45 8.32 -9.31
CA ASP A 72 -6.38 7.73 -10.13
C ASP A 72 -5.06 7.66 -9.32
N LEU A 73 -4.84 8.61 -8.40
CA LEU A 73 -3.79 8.52 -7.38
C LEU A 73 -3.95 7.31 -6.45
N MET A 74 -5.17 7.07 -5.94
CA MET A 74 -5.43 5.91 -5.08
C MET A 74 -5.29 4.58 -5.82
N VAL A 75 -5.65 4.52 -7.11
CA VAL A 75 -5.43 3.34 -7.97
C VAL A 75 -3.93 3.13 -8.23
N ALA A 76 -3.16 4.19 -8.50
CA ALA A 76 -1.71 4.08 -8.62
C ALA A 76 -1.09 3.56 -7.33
N TYR A 77 -1.53 4.05 -6.17
CA TYR A 77 -1.07 3.58 -4.87
C TYR A 77 -1.40 2.10 -4.64
N TYR A 78 -2.61 1.68 -4.98
CA TYR A 78 -2.99 0.27 -4.93
C TYR A 78 -2.08 -0.63 -5.79
N ARG A 79 -1.85 -0.25 -7.06
CA ARG A 79 -0.99 -1.02 -7.97
C ARG A 79 0.46 -1.06 -7.51
N HIS A 80 0.96 0.03 -6.91
CA HIS A 80 2.27 0.05 -6.25
C HIS A 80 2.36 -1.01 -5.15
N LEU A 81 1.36 -1.08 -4.27
CA LEU A 81 1.31 -2.07 -3.20
C LEU A 81 1.20 -3.51 -3.73
N LEU A 82 0.51 -3.74 -4.85
CA LEU A 82 0.48 -5.05 -5.51
C LEU A 82 1.84 -5.47 -6.08
N ARG A 83 2.63 -4.51 -6.56
CA ARG A 83 3.99 -4.75 -7.07
C ARG A 83 4.97 -5.07 -5.94
N HIS A 84 4.91 -4.30 -4.85
CA HIS A 84 5.76 -4.47 -3.66
C HIS A 84 4.94 -5.02 -2.50
N ARG A 85 4.58 -6.30 -2.57
CA ARG A 85 3.63 -6.95 -1.64
C ARG A 85 3.98 -6.81 -0.15
N TRP A 86 5.27 -6.69 0.16
CA TRP A 86 5.78 -6.48 1.51
C TRP A 86 5.45 -5.08 2.07
N ALA A 87 5.18 -4.09 1.22
CA ALA A 87 4.96 -2.70 1.62
C ALA A 87 3.75 -2.56 2.54
N CYS A 88 2.65 -3.26 2.27
CA CYS A 88 1.47 -3.26 3.14
C CYS A 88 1.80 -3.68 4.58
N GLN A 89 2.70 -4.67 4.75
CA GLN A 89 3.09 -5.16 6.07
C GLN A 89 3.97 -4.14 6.79
N VAL A 90 4.87 -3.46 6.08
CA VAL A 90 5.71 -2.39 6.65
C VAL A 90 4.84 -1.20 7.10
N VAL A 91 3.89 -0.76 6.27
CA VAL A 91 2.95 0.32 6.60
C VAL A 91 2.10 -0.03 7.83
N ALA A 92 1.73 -1.32 8.00
CA ALA A 92 0.97 -1.79 9.15
C ALA A 92 1.79 -1.85 10.46
N MET A 93 3.12 -1.97 10.38
CA MET A 93 3.98 -2.04 11.57
C MET A 93 4.23 -0.67 12.20
N ARG A 94 4.34 0.38 11.37
CA ARG A 94 4.64 1.75 11.82
C ARG A 94 4.19 2.77 10.77
N ALA A 95 3.81 3.95 11.24
CA ALA A 95 3.45 5.06 10.36
C ALA A 95 4.69 5.50 9.54
N PRO A 96 4.68 5.38 8.21
CA PRO A 96 5.81 5.80 7.38
C PRO A 96 5.97 7.31 7.40
N ARG A 97 7.22 7.77 7.54
CA ARG A 97 7.57 9.20 7.63
C ARG A 97 8.63 9.62 6.61
N GLY A 98 8.90 8.76 5.62
CA GLY A 98 9.84 9.07 4.54
C GLY A 98 9.31 10.17 3.61
N PRO A 99 10.20 10.93 2.94
CA PRO A 99 9.82 12.07 2.11
C PRO A 99 8.88 11.73 0.95
N ASN A 100 9.02 10.57 0.30
CA ASN A 100 8.12 10.18 -0.78
C ASN A 100 6.74 9.81 -0.24
N TYR A 101 6.69 9.12 0.90
CA TYR A 101 5.42 8.78 1.54
C TYR A 101 4.69 10.04 2.04
N LEU A 102 5.42 11.00 2.61
CA LEU A 102 4.85 12.28 3.01
C LEU A 102 4.29 13.06 1.82
N ARG A 103 4.95 13.05 0.65
CA ARG A 103 4.41 13.70 -0.57
C ARG A 103 3.14 13.03 -1.07
N LEU A 104 3.06 11.70 -1.02
CA LEU A 104 1.83 10.98 -1.33
C LEU A 104 0.70 11.39 -0.39
N SER A 105 0.93 11.34 0.93
CA SER A 105 -0.06 11.75 1.93
C SER A 105 -0.50 13.20 1.77
N GLU A 106 0.45 14.11 1.56
CA GLU A 106 0.17 15.53 1.30
C GLU A 106 -0.74 15.70 0.09
N ARG A 107 -0.42 15.05 -1.03
CA ARG A 107 -1.23 15.17 -2.25
C ARG A 107 -2.66 14.68 -2.05
N ILE A 108 -2.85 13.58 -1.32
CA ILE A 108 -4.18 13.07 -0.99
C ILE A 108 -4.97 14.12 -0.19
N CYS A 109 -4.36 14.71 0.84
CA CYS A 109 -5.01 15.76 1.64
C CYS A 109 -5.34 17.00 0.80
N VAL A 110 -4.40 17.48 -0.03
CA VAL A 110 -4.61 18.64 -0.91
C VAL A 110 -5.79 18.41 -1.86
N LEU A 111 -5.87 17.25 -2.50
CA LEU A 111 -6.98 16.93 -3.42
C LEU A 111 -8.33 16.89 -2.69
N LEU A 112 -8.36 16.42 -1.44
CA LEU A 112 -9.57 16.41 -0.61
C LEU A 112 -9.96 17.82 -0.14
N GLU A 113 -8.97 18.65 0.22
CA GLU A 113 -9.19 20.07 0.55
C GLU A 113 -9.73 20.85 -0.65
N GLU A 114 -9.15 20.66 -1.84
CA GLU A 114 -9.58 21.28 -3.10
C GLU A 114 -11.01 20.85 -3.49
N ALA A 115 -11.39 19.61 -3.14
CA ALA A 115 -12.75 19.09 -3.32
C ALA A 115 -13.76 19.59 -2.26
N GLY A 116 -13.32 20.36 -1.25
CA GLY A 116 -14.18 20.88 -0.19
C GLY A 116 -14.58 19.85 0.85
N THR A 117 -13.78 18.78 1.04
CA THR A 117 -14.05 17.75 2.04
C THR A 117 -14.00 18.36 3.46
N PRO A 118 -15.02 18.18 4.32
CA PRO A 118 -15.04 18.80 5.66
C PRO A 118 -13.93 18.31 6.61
N ASP A 119 -13.59 17.01 6.56
CA ASP A 119 -12.46 16.42 7.30
C ASP A 119 -11.52 15.67 6.34
N PRO A 120 -10.65 16.40 5.61
CA PRO A 120 -9.73 15.82 4.62
C PRO A 120 -8.80 14.77 5.23
N LEU A 121 -8.38 14.97 6.50
CA LEU A 121 -7.40 14.09 7.14
C LEU A 121 -8.01 12.72 7.47
N SER A 122 -9.19 12.69 8.10
CA SER A 122 -9.85 11.41 8.40
C SER A 122 -10.24 10.66 7.14
N VAL A 123 -10.66 11.38 6.09
CA VAL A 123 -11.00 10.78 4.79
C VAL A 123 -9.76 10.26 4.08
N ALA A 124 -8.63 10.97 4.11
CA ALA A 124 -7.35 10.50 3.60
C ALA A 124 -6.92 9.20 4.28
N TYR A 125 -7.06 9.09 5.61
CA TYR A 125 -6.78 7.85 6.33
C TYR A 125 -7.76 6.73 5.96
N ALA A 126 -9.06 7.02 5.85
CA ALA A 126 -10.06 6.03 5.47
C ALA A 126 -9.78 5.44 4.07
N LEU A 127 -9.52 6.30 3.09
CA LEU A 127 -9.17 5.90 1.73
C LEU A 127 -7.85 5.11 1.69
N SER A 128 -6.83 5.58 2.42
CA SER A 128 -5.53 4.89 2.49
C SER A 128 -5.65 3.51 3.13
N ASN A 129 -6.37 3.40 4.24
CA ASN A 129 -6.63 2.12 4.91
C ASN A 129 -7.42 1.16 4.02
N TYR A 130 -8.39 1.69 3.26
CA TYR A 130 -9.15 0.91 2.29
C TYR A 130 -8.27 0.38 1.15
N VAL A 131 -7.39 1.22 0.58
CA VAL A 131 -6.42 0.80 -0.44
C VAL A 131 -5.46 -0.26 0.10
N ILE A 132 -4.87 -0.04 1.28
CA ILE A 132 -3.94 -0.96 1.92
C ILE A 132 -4.63 -2.29 2.22
N GLY A 133 -5.81 -2.26 2.83
CA GLY A 133 -6.60 -3.46 3.13
C GLY A 133 -6.98 -4.24 1.88
N SER A 134 -7.39 -3.54 0.82
CA SER A 134 -7.73 -4.16 -0.48
C SER A 134 -6.52 -4.80 -1.13
N ALA A 135 -5.32 -4.21 -1.02
CA ALA A 135 -4.09 -4.79 -1.55
C ALA A 135 -3.68 -6.06 -0.77
N VAL A 136 -3.81 -6.02 0.57
CA VAL A 136 -3.48 -7.17 1.44
C VAL A 136 -4.33 -8.40 1.12
N THR A 137 -5.63 -8.23 0.85
CA THR A 137 -6.54 -9.36 0.65
C THR A 137 -6.39 -10.06 -0.69
N VAL A 138 -5.92 -9.38 -1.74
CA VAL A 138 -5.61 -10.02 -3.03
C VAL A 138 -4.57 -11.14 -2.86
N PHE A 139 -3.57 -10.92 -2.02
CA PHE A 139 -2.53 -11.92 -1.77
C PHE A 139 -3.06 -13.15 -1.03
N VAL A 140 -4.04 -12.94 -0.15
CA VAL A 140 -4.71 -14.04 0.56
C VAL A 140 -5.53 -14.86 -0.43
N ALA A 141 -6.29 -14.20 -1.31
CA ALA A 141 -7.08 -14.87 -2.34
C ALA A 141 -6.22 -15.74 -3.28
N ASP A 142 -5.05 -15.25 -3.72
CA ASP A 142 -4.08 -16.03 -4.52
C ASP A 142 -3.56 -17.28 -3.79
N SER A 143 -3.52 -17.25 -2.45
CA SER A 143 -2.95 -18.30 -1.60
C SER A 143 -4.00 -19.25 -1.02
N GLU A 144 -5.28 -18.88 -1.05
CA GLU A 144 -6.38 -19.73 -0.61
C GLU A 144 -6.48 -20.93 -1.56
N ARG A 145 -6.10 -22.11 -1.06
CA ARG A 145 -6.47 -23.36 -1.71
C ARG A 145 -7.98 -23.38 -1.83
N ALA A 146 -8.47 -23.42 -3.08
CA ALA A 146 -9.86 -23.43 -3.54
C ALA A 146 -10.69 -24.57 -2.93
N THR A 147 -10.85 -24.55 -1.62
CA THR A 147 -11.79 -25.40 -0.91
C THR A 147 -13.17 -24.82 -1.22
N PRO A 148 -14.03 -25.55 -1.93
CA PRO A 148 -15.34 -25.03 -2.28
C PRO A 148 -16.10 -24.67 -1.01
N ILE A 149 -16.84 -23.56 -1.07
CA ILE A 149 -17.73 -23.15 0.02
C ILE A 149 -18.85 -24.19 0.14
N ASP A 150 -19.01 -24.75 1.34
CA ASP A 150 -20.06 -25.74 1.60
C ASP A 150 -21.45 -25.10 1.50
N PRO A 151 -22.29 -25.49 0.51
CA PRO A 151 -23.61 -24.92 0.33
C PRO A 151 -24.61 -25.37 1.41
N GLU A 152 -24.35 -26.45 2.14
CA GLU A 152 -25.19 -26.87 3.28
C GLU A 152 -25.02 -25.90 4.45
N ILE A 153 -23.81 -25.34 4.62
CA ILE A 153 -23.50 -24.35 5.66
C ILE A 153 -23.85 -22.93 5.19
N ALA A 154 -23.48 -22.55 3.96
CA ALA A 154 -23.56 -21.18 3.46
C ALA A 154 -24.18 -21.09 2.05
N PRO A 155 -25.48 -21.41 1.89
CA PRO A 155 -26.11 -21.59 0.58
C PRO A 155 -26.07 -20.34 -0.31
N VAL A 156 -26.27 -19.15 0.26
CA VAL A 156 -26.23 -17.89 -0.51
C VAL A 156 -24.80 -17.55 -0.90
N TYR A 157 -23.84 -17.70 0.01
CA TYR A 157 -22.45 -17.35 -0.24
C TYR A 157 -21.83 -18.25 -1.30
N ALA A 158 -22.06 -19.57 -1.22
CA ALA A 158 -21.66 -20.54 -2.23
C ALA A 158 -22.28 -20.21 -3.61
N ARG A 159 -23.57 -19.88 -3.66
CA ARG A 159 -24.23 -19.50 -4.92
C ARG A 159 -23.63 -18.23 -5.53
N LEU A 160 -23.40 -17.18 -4.73
CA LEU A 160 -22.85 -15.93 -5.25
C LEU A 160 -21.42 -16.10 -5.76
N HIS A 161 -20.57 -16.86 -5.06
CA HIS A 161 -19.22 -17.22 -5.53
C HIS A 161 -19.22 -18.00 -6.85
N ASN A 162 -20.27 -18.77 -7.13
CA ASN A 162 -20.39 -19.51 -8.39
C ASN A 162 -20.96 -18.68 -9.55
N CYS A 163 -21.63 -17.54 -9.26
CA CYS A 163 -22.34 -16.75 -10.27
C CYS A 163 -21.69 -15.39 -10.57
N HIS A 164 -20.75 -14.96 -9.74
CA HIS A 164 -20.08 -13.66 -9.87
C HIS A 164 -18.58 -13.87 -9.94
N ASP A 165 -17.97 -13.26 -10.94
CA ASP A 165 -16.51 -13.09 -10.96
C ASP A 165 -16.15 -11.86 -10.12
N VAL A 166 -15.13 -12.00 -9.29
CA VAL A 166 -14.73 -11.00 -8.30
C VAL A 166 -13.40 -10.40 -8.73
N ASP A 167 -13.46 -9.30 -9.47
CA ASP A 167 -12.27 -8.55 -9.89
C ASP A 167 -11.81 -7.59 -8.77
N PRO A 168 -10.58 -7.75 -8.23
CA PRO A 168 -10.11 -6.93 -7.13
C PRO A 168 -10.02 -5.43 -7.43
N GLU A 169 -9.62 -5.06 -8.64
CA GLU A 169 -9.49 -3.63 -9.00
C GLU A 169 -10.87 -2.98 -9.16
N SER A 170 -11.86 -3.71 -9.67
CA SER A 170 -13.27 -3.28 -9.69
C SER A 170 -13.85 -3.10 -8.27
N ILE A 171 -13.51 -3.99 -7.33
CA ILE A 171 -13.91 -3.83 -5.92
C ILE A 171 -13.32 -2.54 -5.36
N LEU A 172 -12.00 -2.35 -5.54
CA LEU A 172 -11.30 -1.16 -5.06
C LEU A 172 -11.94 0.12 -5.60
N THR A 173 -12.09 0.23 -6.91
CA THR A 173 -12.61 1.46 -7.54
C THR A 173 -14.05 1.75 -7.10
N THR A 174 -14.87 0.71 -6.92
CA THR A 174 -16.23 0.84 -6.37
C THR A 174 -16.20 1.35 -4.92
N GLY A 175 -15.36 0.79 -4.05
CA GLY A 175 -15.27 1.22 -2.66
C GLY A 175 -14.72 2.63 -2.49
N LEU A 176 -13.73 3.02 -3.31
CA LEU A 176 -13.21 4.40 -3.35
C LEU A 176 -14.33 5.41 -3.66
N ALA A 177 -15.17 5.12 -4.65
CA ALA A 177 -16.29 5.99 -5.02
C ALA A 177 -17.31 6.13 -3.87
N VAL A 178 -17.63 5.03 -3.19
CA VAL A 178 -18.59 5.02 -2.06
C VAL A 178 -18.04 5.79 -0.85
N LEU A 179 -16.77 5.59 -0.51
CA LEU A 179 -16.13 6.27 0.63
C LEU A 179 -16.00 7.77 0.39
N HIS A 180 -15.64 8.16 -0.84
CA HIS A 180 -15.54 9.57 -1.21
C HIS A 180 -16.90 10.28 -1.19
N ALA A 181 -17.96 9.66 -1.73
CA ALA A 181 -19.30 10.25 -1.74
C ALA A 181 -19.86 10.47 -0.33
N ARG A 182 -19.71 9.49 0.57
CA ARG A 182 -20.18 9.63 1.96
C ARG A 182 -19.49 10.76 2.74
N ALA A 183 -18.21 10.98 2.48
CA ALA A 183 -17.47 12.08 3.08
C ALA A 183 -18.00 13.46 2.65
N SER A 184 -18.67 13.54 1.50
CA SER A 184 -19.30 14.76 1.01
C SER A 184 -20.73 14.96 1.55
N ASP A 185 -21.44 13.88 1.89
CA ASP A 185 -22.87 13.92 2.28
C ASP A 185 -23.10 14.22 3.78
N ASP A 186 -22.13 13.97 4.67
CA ASP A 186 -22.28 14.13 6.12
C ASP A 186 -22.48 15.60 6.60
N ASP A 187 -22.50 16.58 5.68
CA ASP A 187 -22.65 18.02 5.98
C ASP A 187 -24.08 18.57 5.73
N GLU A 188 -25.00 17.83 5.11
CA GLU A 188 -26.40 18.31 4.95
C GLU A 188 -27.27 18.10 6.21
N GLY A 189 -26.71 17.54 7.29
CA GLY A 189 -27.48 17.01 8.42
C GLY A 189 -27.10 17.45 9.84
N SER A 190 -26.21 18.42 10.04
CA SER A 190 -25.78 18.87 11.39
C SER A 190 -25.97 20.35 11.65
#